data_AF-A0A0F9FGN2-F1
#
_entry.id   AF-A0A0F9FGN2-F1
#
_cell.length_a   1.000
_cell.length_b   1.000
_cell.length_c   1.000
_cell.angle_alpha   90.00
_cell.angle_beta   90.00
_cell.angle_gamma   90.00
#
_symmetry.space_group_name_H-M   'P 1'
#
loop_
_entity.id
_entity.type
_entity.pdbx_description
1 polymer ?
#
loop_
_entity_poly.entity_id
_entity_poly.type
_entity_poly.pdbx_seq_one_letter_code
_entity_poly.pdbx_strand_id
1 'polypeptide(L)'
;MVRVLAFEFSWTIPATLINYTEYVIRISDLIDPTVFDDSDLFTITGETEGGIPGYDLLILSGLLGVVSLAIIKKKRKKLSIYES
;
A
#
# COMPACT_ATOMS: atom_id res chain seq x y z
N MET A 1 8.68 44.61 -3.83
CA MET A 1 8.67 43.15 -3.58
C MET A 1 7.50 42.86 -2.65
N VAL A 2 6.40 42.31 -3.16
CA VAL A 2 5.21 41.93 -2.37
C VAL A 2 5.46 40.54 -1.81
N ARG A 3 5.34 40.37 -0.49
CA ARG A 3 5.35 39.04 0.14
C ARG A 3 3.93 38.48 0.07
N VAL A 4 3.76 37.39 -0.67
CA VAL A 4 2.57 36.56 -0.57
C VAL A 4 2.71 35.76 0.73
N LEU A 5 1.75 35.93 1.65
CA LEU A 5 1.63 35.05 2.80
C LEU A 5 0.95 33.76 2.32
N ALA A 6 1.58 32.61 2.57
CA ALA A 6 0.95 31.32 2.33
C ALA A 6 0.02 31.02 3.52
N PHE A 7 -1.23 30.68 3.22
CA PHE A 7 -2.17 30.13 4.19
C PHE A 7 -2.15 28.60 4.07
N GLU A 8 -2.04 27.92 5.20
CA GLU A 8 -2.11 26.46 5.30
C GLU A 8 -3.25 26.05 6.23
N PHE A 9 -3.87 24.91 5.94
CA PHE A 9 -4.92 24.33 6.76
C PHE A 9 -4.64 22.84 6.97
N SER A 10 -4.45 22.45 8.22
CA SER A 10 -4.25 21.04 8.57
C SER A 10 -5.58 20.32 8.64
N TRP A 11 -5.74 19.27 7.85
CA TRP A 11 -6.87 18.34 7.96
C TRP A 11 -6.39 16.93 8.32
N THR A 12 -7.33 16.09 8.74
CA THR A 12 -7.11 14.65 8.89
C THR A 12 -7.99 13.92 7.87
N ILE A 13 -7.40 12.97 7.14
CA ILE A 13 -8.12 12.15 6.17
C ILE A 13 -8.95 11.09 6.92
N PRO A 14 -10.28 11.01 6.73
CA PRO A 14 -11.11 9.97 7.33
C PRO A 14 -10.66 8.56 6.91
N ALA A 15 -10.54 7.65 7.88
CA ALA A 15 -10.17 6.25 7.63
C ALA A 15 -11.24 5.44 6.86
N THR A 16 -12.44 5.99 6.69
CA THR A 16 -13.54 5.37 5.94
C THR A 16 -13.43 5.57 4.42
N LEU A 17 -12.50 6.40 3.95
CA LEU A 17 -12.26 6.60 2.53
C LEU A 17 -11.63 5.34 1.92
N ILE A 18 -12.22 4.87 0.84
CA ILE A 18 -11.67 3.75 0.08
C ILE A 18 -10.56 4.23 -0.86
N ASN A 19 -9.69 3.31 -1.26
CA ASN A 19 -8.67 3.58 -2.28
C ASN A 19 -9.34 3.96 -3.59
N TYR A 20 -9.20 5.23 -3.99
CA TYR A 20 -9.80 5.75 -5.21
C TYR A 20 -8.95 6.88 -5.80
N THR A 21 -9.07 7.07 -7.12
CA THR A 21 -8.16 7.93 -7.90
C THR A 21 -8.76 9.26 -8.30
N GLU A 22 -10.05 9.47 -8.07
CA GLU A 22 -10.80 10.64 -8.54
C GLU A 22 -11.35 11.46 -7.36
N TYR A 23 -10.57 11.61 -6.28
CA TYR A 23 -10.92 12.54 -5.21
C TYR A 23 -10.59 13.98 -5.63
N VAL A 24 -11.38 14.92 -5.12
CA VAL A 24 -11.17 16.37 -5.27
C VAL A 24 -11.26 17.05 -3.91
N ILE A 25 -10.52 18.14 -3.75
CA ILE A 25 -10.69 19.08 -2.64
C ILE A 25 -11.62 20.19 -3.13
N ARG A 26 -12.76 20.36 -2.47
CA ARG A 26 -13.66 21.50 -2.72
C ARG A 26 -13.52 22.54 -1.63
N ILE A 27 -13.33 23.80 -2.03
CA ILE A 27 -13.42 24.95 -1.15
C ILE A 27 -14.63 25.76 -1.58
N SER A 28 -15.59 25.95 -0.69
CA SER A 28 -16.81 26.73 -0.95
C SER A 28 -16.95 27.89 0.03
N ASP A 29 -17.60 28.97 -0.40
CA ASP A 29 -18.02 30.01 0.51
C ASP A 29 -19.03 29.46 1.54
N LEU A 30 -18.95 29.95 2.77
CA LEU A 30 -19.76 29.46 3.89
C LEU A 30 -21.22 29.94 3.80
N ILE A 31 -21.45 31.11 3.21
CA ILE A 31 -22.76 31.77 3.11
C ILE A 31 -23.40 31.44 1.76
N ASP A 32 -22.62 31.44 0.68
CA ASP A 32 -23.07 31.12 -0.68
C ASP A 32 -22.35 29.89 -1.24
N PRO A 33 -22.89 28.67 -1.06
CA PRO A 33 -22.25 27.44 -1.52
C PRO A 33 -22.22 27.29 -3.05
N THR A 34 -22.83 28.21 -3.81
CA THR A 34 -22.71 28.24 -5.28
C THR A 34 -21.35 28.81 -5.73
N VAL A 35 -20.65 29.51 -4.85
CA VAL A 35 -19.29 29.98 -5.05
C VAL A 35 -18.32 28.95 -4.48
N PHE A 36 -17.70 28.17 -5.36
CA PHE A 36 -16.72 27.15 -5.00
C PHE A 36 -15.64 27.00 -6.05
N ASP A 37 -14.53 26.39 -5.66
CA ASP A 37 -13.48 25.92 -6.55
C ASP A 37 -13.05 24.50 -6.16
N ASP A 38 -12.58 23.75 -7.14
CA ASP A 38 -12.19 22.35 -7.00
C ASP A 38 -10.71 22.18 -7.38
N SER A 39 -10.00 21.34 -6.63
CA SER A 39 -8.64 20.93 -7.02
C SER A 39 -8.65 20.02 -8.25
N ASP A 40 -7.47 19.79 -8.81
CA ASP A 40 -7.25 18.65 -9.71
C ASP A 40 -7.57 17.32 -9.03
N LEU A 41 -7.84 16.30 -9.85
CA LEU A 41 -8.08 14.93 -9.40
C LEU A 41 -6.80 14.35 -8.76
N PHE A 42 -6.96 13.69 -7.61
CA PHE A 42 -5.87 12.98 -6.95
C PHE A 42 -6.33 11.67 -6.31
N THR A 43 -5.34 10.83 -6.01
CA THR A 43 -5.55 9.53 -5.40
C THR A 43 -5.34 9.58 -3.90
N ILE A 44 -6.27 9.01 -3.14
CA ILE A 44 -6.07 8.69 -1.73
C ILE A 44 -5.94 7.17 -1.64
N THR A 45 -4.78 6.70 -1.19
CA THR A 45 -4.55 5.30 -0.87
C THR A 45 -4.40 5.15 0.64
N GLY A 46 -5.33 4.44 1.26
CA GLY A 46 -5.09 3.86 2.58
C GLY A 46 -4.03 2.78 2.50
N GLU A 47 -3.35 2.53 3.63
CA GLU A 47 -2.51 1.36 3.75
C GLU A 47 -3.40 0.13 3.54
N THR A 48 -3.17 -0.60 2.45
CA THR A 48 -3.79 -1.90 2.25
C THR A 48 -3.33 -2.81 3.38
N GLU A 49 -4.16 -2.90 4.43
CA GLU A 49 -4.17 -3.92 5.49
C GLU A 49 -4.41 -5.35 4.91
N GLY A 50 -3.86 -5.64 3.74
CA GLY A 50 -3.88 -6.96 3.10
C GLY A 50 -2.53 -7.68 3.17
N GLY A 51 -1.45 -6.95 3.42
CA GLY A 51 -0.14 -7.50 3.70
C GLY A 51 0.33 -6.97 5.03
N ILE A 52 0.22 -7.77 6.09
CA ILE A 52 0.84 -7.38 7.36
C ILE A 52 2.34 -7.20 7.08
N PRO A 53 2.94 -6.02 7.33
CA PRO A 53 4.33 -5.76 6.99
C PRO A 53 5.24 -6.81 7.65
N GLY A 54 6.01 -7.52 6.83
CA GLY A 54 6.90 -8.60 7.27
C GLY A 54 6.39 -10.03 6.99
N TYR A 55 5.09 -10.24 6.79
CA TYR A 55 4.55 -11.60 6.56
C TYR A 55 4.83 -12.10 5.14
N ASP A 56 4.90 -11.21 4.15
CA ASP A 56 5.28 -11.56 2.77
C ASP A 56 6.69 -12.19 2.72
N LEU A 57 7.64 -11.64 3.50
CA LEU A 57 8.99 -12.17 3.63
C LEU A 57 9.03 -13.50 4.42
N LEU A 58 8.23 -13.62 5.48
CA LEU A 58 8.13 -14.86 6.26
C LEU A 58 7.53 -16.01 5.42
N ILE A 59 6.46 -15.73 4.67
CA ILE A 59 5.83 -16.70 3.76
C ILE A 59 6.82 -17.10 2.66
N LEU A 60 7.53 -16.13 2.05
CA LEU A 60 8.54 -16.40 1.04
C LEU A 60 9.70 -17.26 1.59
N SER A 61 10.20 -16.95 2.79
CA SER A 61 11.27 -17.73 3.43
C SER A 61 10.82 -19.16 3.78
N GLY A 62 9.57 -19.32 4.22
CA GLY A 62 8.97 -20.61 4.50
C GLY A 62 8.85 -21.48 3.24
N LEU A 63 8.34 -20.91 2.14
CA LEU A 63 8.22 -21.61 0.86
C LEU A 63 9.59 -22.02 0.30
N LEU A 64 10.57 -21.12 0.34
CA LEU A 64 11.96 -21.42 -0.08
C LEU A 64 12.59 -22.53 0.77
N GLY A 65 12.35 -22.52 2.08
CA GLY A 65 12.83 -23.55 3.00
C GLY A 65 12.24 -24.94 2.69
N VAL A 66 10.93 -25.01 2.48
CA VAL A 66 10.25 -26.28 2.14
C VAL A 66 10.73 -26.83 0.79
N VAL A 67 10.86 -25.99 -0.22
CA VAL A 67 11.38 -26.39 -1.54
C VAL A 67 12.82 -26.90 -1.43
N SER A 68 13.67 -26.19 -0.69
CA SER A 68 15.07 -26.60 -0.45
C SER A 68 15.14 -27.97 0.24
N LEU A 69 14.34 -28.19 1.28
CA LEU A 69 14.25 -29.47 1.99
C LEU A 69 13.74 -30.59 1.08
N ALA A 70 12.76 -30.31 0.22
CA ALA A 70 12.23 -31.28 -0.75
C ALA A 70 13.30 -31.70 -1.78
N ILE A 71 14.06 -30.74 -2.31
CA ILE A 71 15.18 -31.01 -3.23
C ILE A 71 16.26 -31.84 -2.55
N ILE A 72 16.65 -31.49 -1.32
CA ILE A 72 17.65 -32.23 -0.53
C ILE A 72 17.17 -33.66 -0.30
N LYS A 73 15.92 -33.85 0.15
CA LYS A 73 15.34 -35.19 0.37
C LYS A 73 15.31 -36.01 -0.93
N LYS A 74 14.91 -35.40 -2.05
CA LYS A 74 14.88 -36.05 -3.36
C LYS A 74 16.29 -36.47 -3.82
N LYS A 75 17.30 -35.61 -3.64
CA LYS A 75 18.70 -35.91 -3.96
C LYS A 75 19.24 -37.06 -3.09
N ARG A 76 18.99 -37.04 -1.77
CA ARG A 76 19.42 -38.11 -0.86
C ARG A 76 18.82 -39.47 -1.23
N LYS A 77 17.52 -39.54 -1.53
CA LYS A 77 16.88 -40.78 -2.01
C LYS A 77 17.48 -41.28 -3.32
N LYS A 78 17.83 -40.37 -4.23
CA LYS A 78 18.45 -40.75 -5.51
C LYS A 78 19.83 -41.36 -5.29
N LEU A 79 20.66 -40.77 -4.42
CA LEU A 79 22.00 -41.30 -4.11
C LEU A 79 21.94 -42.66 -3.43
N SER A 80 21.03 -42.88 -2.48
CA SER A 80 20.93 -44.18 -1.79
C SER A 80 20.53 -45.34 -2.71
N ILE A 81 19.94 -45.05 -3.88
CA ILE A 81 19.61 -46.06 -4.89
C ILE A 81 20.85 -46.44 -5.72
N TYR A 82 21.85 -45.56 -5.85
CA TYR A 82 23.08 -45.85 -6.60
C TYR A 82 24.18 -46.48 -5.74
N GLU A 83 24.10 -46.33 -4.42
CA GLU A 83 25.02 -46.93 -3.44
C GLU A 83 24.56 -48.32 -2.96
N SER A 84 23.43 -48.83 -3.48
CA SER A 84 22.90 -50.19 -3.24
C SER A 84 23.10 -51.09 -4.44
#